data_AF-A0A2B7GTV8-F1
#
_entry.id   AF-A0A2B7GTV8-F1
#
_cell.length_a   1.000
_cell.length_b   1.000
_cell.length_c   1.000
_cell.angle_alpha   90.00
_cell.angle_beta   90.00
_cell.angle_gamma   90.00
#
_symmetry.space_group_name_H-M   'P 1'
#
loop_
_entity.id
_entity.type
_entity.pdbx_description
1 polymer ?
#
loop_
_entity_poly.entity_id
_entity_poly.type
_entity_poly.pdbx_seq_one_letter_code
_entity_poly.pdbx_strand_id
1 'polypeptide(L)' 'MALNKLRQLDRDSVGITLPKDDMRVEGLLDENGEIDGDYHIHIRHIDDGQWSLELVEGIDA' A
#
# COMPACT_ATOMS: atom_id res chain seq x y z
N MET A 1 -5.62 -8.60 -13.17
CA MET A 1 -6.43 -7.77 -12.26
C MET A 1 -6.72 -8.60 -11.02
N ALA A 2 -6.04 -8.31 -9.92
CA ALA A 2 -6.25 -9.03 -8.67
C ALA A 2 -7.30 -8.27 -7.85
N LEU A 3 -8.35 -8.98 -7.40
CA LEU A 3 -9.26 -8.45 -6.39
C LEU A 3 -8.59 -8.64 -5.02
N ASN A 4 -8.20 -7.52 -4.40
CA ASN A 4 -7.59 -7.53 -3.09
C ASN A 4 -8.63 -7.35 -1.99
N LYS A 5 -8.44 -8.05 -0.87
CA LYS A 5 -9.40 -8.06 0.23
C LYS A 5 -9.18 -6.86 1.15
N LEU A 6 -10.25 -6.12 1.42
CA LEU A 6 -10.29 -5.19 2.55
C LEU A 6 -10.32 -5.97 3.87
N ARG A 7 -9.54 -5.53 4.84
CA ARG A 7 -9.43 -6.14 6.16
C ARG A 7 -9.60 -5.08 7.24
N GLN A 8 -10.33 -5.42 8.29
CA GLN A 8 -10.31 -4.64 9.51
C GLN A 8 -8.94 -4.80 10.17
N LEU A 9 -8.27 -3.69 10.48
CA LEU A 9 -6.98 -3.68 11.16
C LEU A 9 -7.17 -3.38 12.65
N ASP A 10 -7.99 -2.38 12.96
CA ASP A 10 -8.36 -2.03 14.32
C ASP A 10 -9.82 -1.48 14.39
N ARG A 11 -10.13 -0.76 15.46
CA ARG A 11 -11.47 -0.18 15.71
C ARG A 11 -11.85 0.86 14.66
N ASP A 12 -10.88 1.66 14.23
CA ASP A 12 -11.09 2.88 13.47
C ASP A 12 -10.42 2.83 12.08
N SER A 13 -9.71 1.74 11.77
CA SER A 13 -8.99 1.59 10.50
C SER A 13 -9.26 0.27 9.77
N VAL A 14 -9.22 0.36 8.44
CA VAL A 14 -9.24 -0.77 7.50
C VAL A 14 -8.05 -0.66 6.55
N GLY A 15 -7.58 -1.79 6.06
CA GLY A 15 -6.47 -1.86 5.11
C GLY A 15 -6.81 -2.73 3.92
N ILE A 16 -6.06 -2.55 2.84
CA ILE A 16 -6.06 -3.43 1.67
C ILE A 16 -4.76 -4.23 1.64
N THR A 17 -4.84 -5.50 1.25
CA THR A 17 -3.63 -6.30 1.03
C THR A 17 -3.05 -6.02 -0.34
N LEU A 18 -1.78 -5.64 -0.42
CA LEU A 18 -1.05 -5.56 -1.69
C LEU A 18 -0.28 -6.87 -1.93
N PRO A 19 -0.29 -7.43 -3.14
CA PRO A 19 0.48 -8.63 -3.46
C PRO A 19 1.98 -8.41 -3.27
N LYS A 20 2.67 -9.35 -2.59
CA LYS A 20 4.13 -9.25 -2.37
C LYS A 20 4.94 -9.17 -3.67
N ASP A 21 4.46 -9.81 -4.74
CA ASP A 21 5.16 -9.78 -6.03
C ASP A 21 5.15 -8.37 -6.64
N ASP A 22 4.01 -7.66 -6.54
CA ASP A 22 3.91 -6.26 -6.99
C ASP A 22 4.84 -5.37 -6.14
N MET A 23 4.83 -5.53 -4.83
CA MET A 23 5.69 -4.74 -3.93
C MET A 23 7.19 -5.03 -4.13
N ARG A 24 7.54 -6.24 -4.56
CA ARG A 24 8.93 -6.58 -4.92
C ARG A 24 9.37 -5.89 -6.21
N VAL A 25 8.48 -5.79 -7.21
CA VAL A 25 8.75 -5.04 -8.44
C VAL A 25 9.01 -3.57 -8.14
N GLU A 26 8.26 -3.00 -7.20
CA GLU A 26 8.45 -1.62 -6.72
C GLU A 26 9.65 -1.45 -5.78
N GLY A 27 10.40 -2.52 -5.46
CA GLY A 27 11.58 -2.45 -4.59
C GLY A 27 11.28 -2.16 -3.12
N LEU A 28 10.03 -2.33 -2.68
CA LEU A 28 9.58 -2.01 -1.32
C LEU A 28 9.85 -3.13 -0.31
N LEU A 29 10.28 -4.30 -0.80
CA LEU A 29 10.54 -5.48 0.01
C LEU A 29 12.00 -5.93 -0.13
N ASP A 30 12.57 -6.44 0.95
CA ASP A 30 13.86 -7.11 0.96
C ASP A 30 13.82 -8.51 0.32
N GLU A 31 14.97 -9.21 0.36
CA GLU A 31 15.10 -10.59 -0.13
C GLU A 31 14.22 -11.61 0.61
N ASN A 32 13.80 -11.30 1.84
CA ASN A 32 12.91 -12.12 2.66
C ASN A 32 11.42 -11.79 2.42
N GLY A 33 11.14 -10.75 1.64
CA GLY A 33 9.80 -10.25 1.38
C GLY A 33 9.20 -9.48 2.55
N GLU A 34 10.06 -8.87 3.38
CA GLU A 34 9.70 -7.94 4.45
C GLU A 34 9.88 -6.50 3.97
N ILE A 35 9.13 -5.56 4.54
CA ILE A 35 9.28 -4.15 4.21
C ILE A 35 10.62 -3.67 4.75
N ASP A 36 11.46 -3.14 3.87
CA ASP A 36 12.79 -2.61 4.22
C ASP A 36 12.84 -1.12 3.91
N GLY A 37 12.50 -0.30 4.92
CA GLY A 37 12.45 1.15 4.82
C GLY A 37 11.18 1.76 5.42
N ASP A 38 11.09 3.08 5.34
CA ASP A 38 9.93 3.85 5.76
C ASP A 38 9.20 4.38 4.52
N TYR A 39 8.21 3.62 4.07
CA TYR A 39 7.44 3.93 2.86
C TYR A 39 6.06 4.46 3.22
N HIS A 40 5.67 5.52 2.51
CA HIS A 40 4.36 6.14 2.69
C HIS A 40 3.59 6.10 1.39
N ILE A 41 2.30 5.77 1.47
CA ILE A 41 1.38 5.77 0.33
C ILE A 41 0.35 6.87 0.55
N HIS A 42 0.25 7.78 -0.40
CA HIS A 42 -0.85 8.72 -0.45
C HIS A 42 -2.09 8.03 -1.05
N ILE A 43 -3.20 8.04 -0.30
CA ILE A 43 -4.47 7.45 -0.72
C ILE A 43 -5.47 8.56 -0.96
N ARG A 44 -6.02 8.64 -2.18
CA ARG A 44 -7.03 9.65 -2.54
C ARG A 44 -8.26 8.97 -3.12
N HIS A 45 -9.43 9.30 -2.57
CA HIS A 45 -10.71 8.94 -3.20
C HIS A 45 -10.93 9.80 -4.44
N ILE A 46 -11.26 9.16 -5.56
CA ILE A 46 -11.45 9.84 -6.85
C ILE A 46 -12.94 9.96 -7.15
N ASP A 47 -13.67 8.84 -7.27
CA ASP A 47 -15.13 8.77 -7.50
C ASP A 47 -15.64 7.32 -7.36
N ASP A 48 -16.95 7.11 -7.25
CA ASP A 48 -17.62 5.79 -7.41
C ASP A 48 -16.93 4.56 -6.77
N GLY A 49 -16.35 4.71 -5.57
CA GLY A 49 -15.62 3.62 -4.91
C GLY A 49 -14.27 3.29 -5.56
N GLN A 50 -13.66 4.28 -6.20
CA GLN A 50 -12.32 4.26 -6.77
C GLN A 50 -11.39 5.11 -5.92
N TRP A 51 -10.20 4.57 -5.70
CA TRP A 51 -9.11 5.24 -5.00
C TRP A 51 -7.85 5.17 -5.86
N SER A 52 -7.06 6.24 -5.87
CA SER A 52 -5.66 6.19 -6.31
C SER A 52 -4.74 6.00 -5.12
N LEU A 53 -3.74 5.16 -5.32
CA LEU A 53 -2.63 4.94 -4.39
C LEU A 53 -1.35 5.38 -5.10
N GLU A 54 -0.52 6.17 -4.43
CA GLU A 54 0.74 6.68 -4.95
C GLU A 54 1.82 6.56 -3.88
N LEU A 55 2.96 5.94 -4.21
CA LEU A 55 4.12 5.88 -3.33
C LEU A 55 4.74 7.27 -3.23
N VAL A 56 5.01 7.73 -2.02
CA VAL A 56 5.63 9.03 -1.75
C VAL A 56 7.13 8.82 -1.55
N GLU A 57 7.94 9.42 -2.43
CA GLU A 57 9.38 9.50 -2.27
C GLU A 57 9.74 10.68 -1.36
N GLY A 58 10.08 10.39 -0.09
CA GLY A 58 10.50 11.40 0.86
C GLY A 58 9.34 12.21 1.43
N ILE A 59 9.08 12.04 2.72
CA ILE A 59 8.31 13.05 3.47
C ILE A 59 9.36 14.02 4.01
N ASP A 60 9.50 15.18 3.37
CA ASP A 60 10.25 16.28 3.97
C ASP A 60 9.55 16.66 5.29
N ALA A 61 10.22 16.38 6.40
CA ALA A 61 9.75 16.69 7.75
C ALA A 61 9.93 18.18 8.09
#